data_AF-A0A928HS06-F1
#
_entry.id   AF-A0A928HS06-F1
#
_cell.length_a   1.000
_cell.length_b   1.000
_cell.length_c   1.000
_cell.angle_alpha   90.00
_cell.angle_beta   90.00
_cell.angle_gamma   90.00
#
_symmetry.space_group_name_H-M   'P 1'
#
loop_
_entity.id
_entity.type
_entity.pdbx_description
1 polymer ?
#
loop_
_entity_poly.entity_id
_entity_poly.type
_entity_poly.pdbx_seq_one_letter_code
_entity_poly.pdbx_strand_id
1 'polypeptide(L)' 'MATVLVDAKYFGNYLRMARNSMNITRFECAKLLGVSHSELIKIENGRVLMPDKIIQKVMTNGMAMILCKRRK' A
#
# COMPACT_ATOMS: atom_id res chain seq x y z
N MET A 1 -9.15 24.95 -11.77
CA MET A 1 -8.76 24.04 -10.67
C MET A 1 -7.93 22.92 -11.27
N ALA A 2 -6.66 22.79 -10.89
CA ALA A 2 -5.86 21.65 -11.33
C ALA A 2 -6.40 20.38 -10.65
N THR A 3 -6.94 19.45 -11.44
CA THR A 3 -7.27 18.10 -10.97
C THR A 3 -5.96 17.37 -10.70
N VAL A 4 -5.60 17.25 -9.43
CA VAL A 4 -4.47 16.42 -9.01
C VAL A 4 -4.83 14.97 -9.35
N LEU A 5 -4.20 14.42 -10.40
CA LEU A 5 -4.43 13.06 -10.88
C LEU A 5 -4.00 11.99 -9.86
N VAL A 6 -3.09 12.35 -8.95
CA VAL A 6 -2.45 11.42 -8.01
C VAL A 6 -2.51 12.02 -6.61
N ASP A 7 -3.44 11.55 -5.79
CA ASP A 7 -3.65 11.99 -4.41
C ASP A 7 -3.50 10.82 -3.40
N ALA A 8 -3.65 11.12 -2.11
CA ALA A 8 -3.58 10.09 -1.06
C ALA A 8 -4.62 8.96 -1.27
N LYS A 9 -5.77 9.29 -1.86
CA LYS A 9 -6.84 8.33 -2.14
C LYS A 9 -6.47 7.40 -3.28
N TYR A 10 -5.83 7.90 -4.33
CA TYR A 10 -5.28 7.11 -5.43
C TYR A 10 -4.30 6.05 -4.89
N PHE A 11 -3.29 6.46 -4.12
CA PHE A 11 -2.31 5.54 -3.55
C PHE A 11 -2.91 4.58 -2.51
N GLY A 12 -3.80 5.05 -1.65
CA GLY A 12 -4.50 4.21 -0.69
C GLY A 12 -5.31 3.09 -1.35
N ASN A 13 -6.02 3.42 -2.43
CA ASN A 13 -6.75 2.43 -3.22
C ASN A 13 -5.82 1.42 -3.88
N TYR A 14 -4.72 1.87 -4.47
CA TYR A 14 -3.74 0.98 -5.11
C TYR A 14 -3.13 0.00 -4.09
N LEU A 15 -2.75 0.49 -2.91
CA LEU A 15 -2.22 -0.35 -1.85
C LEU A 15 -3.24 -1.39 -1.37
N ARG A 16 -4.51 -0.98 -1.21
CA ARG A 16 -5.60 -1.90 -0.85
C ARG A 16 -5.78 -3.00 -1.90
N MET A 17 -5.75 -2.64 -3.19
CA MET A 17 -5.86 -3.60 -4.29
C MET A 17 -4.70 -4.59 -4.29
N ALA A 18 -3.47 -4.10 -4.14
CA ALA A 18 -2.28 -4.95 -4.02
C ALA A 18 -2.41 -5.92 -2.83
N ARG A 19 -2.77 -5.42 -1.65
CA ARG A 19 -2.99 -6.26 -0.45
C ARG A 19 -4.04 -7.35 -0.69
N ASN A 20 -5.19 -6.98 -1.27
CA ASN A 20 -6.26 -7.93 -1.58
C ASN A 20 -5.81 -8.98 -2.61
N SER A 21 -5.01 -8.59 -3.61
CA SER A 21 -4.50 -9.52 -4.63
C SER A 21 -3.55 -10.60 -4.08
N MET A 22 -2.92 -10.30 -2.93
CA MET A 22 -2.07 -11.22 -2.17
C MET A 22 -2.82 -12.04 -1.13
N ASN A 23 -4.11 -11.76 -0.91
CA ASN A 23 -4.94 -12.39 0.11
C ASN A 23 -4.38 -12.30 1.55
N ILE A 24 -3.75 -11.17 1.89
CA ILE A 24 -3.23 -10.91 3.24
C ILE A 24 -4.11 -9.91 3.99
N THR A 25 -4.14 -10.03 5.31
CA THR A 25 -4.83 -9.11 6.20
C THR A 25 -4.13 -7.76 6.27
N ARG A 26 -4.85 -6.74 6.76
CA ARG A 26 -4.25 -5.43 7.06
C ARG A 26 -3.14 -5.55 8.09
N PHE A 27 -3.28 -6.43 9.08
CA PHE A 27 -2.25 -6.65 10.09
C PHE A 27 -0.94 -7.16 9.50
N GLU A 28 -1.02 -8.17 8.63
CA GLU A 28 0.15 -8.72 7.94
C GLU A 28 0.79 -7.71 7.00
N CYS A 29 -0.02 -6.97 6.24
CA CYS A 29 0.46 -5.91 5.36
C CYS A 29 1.18 -4.80 6.15
N ALA A 30 0.61 -4.38 7.29
CA ALA A 30 1.23 -3.39 8.16
C ALA A 30 2.60 -3.87 8.69
N LYS A 31 2.69 -5.15 9.08
CA LYS A 31 3.95 -5.78 9.49
C LYS A 31 4.98 -5.81 8.35
N LEU A 32 4.58 -6.16 7.13
CA LEU A 32 5.45 -6.17 5.95
C LEU A 32 6.00 -4.78 5.60
N LEU A 33 5.17 -3.75 5.75
CA LEU A 33 5.57 -2.36 5.49
C LEU A 33 6.31 -1.73 6.68
N GLY A 34 6.23 -2.34 7.86
CA GLY A 34 6.80 -1.83 9.09
C GLY A 34 6.08 -0.58 9.60
N VAL A 35 4.74 -0.59 9.54
CA VAL A 35 3.87 0.46 10.05
C VAL A 35 2.86 -0.08 11.05
N SER A 36 2.22 0.81 11.80
CA SER A 36 1.13 0.41 12.69
C SER A 36 -0.11 0.00 11.89
N HIS A 37 -0.93 -0.90 12.46
CA HIS A 37 -2.20 -1.29 11.85
C HIS A 37 -3.15 -0.10 11.65
N SER A 38 -3.18 0.85 12.60
CA SER A 38 -4.01 2.06 12.50
C SER A 38 -3.57 2.97 11.34
N GLU A 39 -2.25 3.05 11.12
CA GLU A 39 -1.66 3.87 10.07
C GLU A 39 -1.96 3.29 8.70
N LEU A 40 -1.86 1.96 8.54
CA LEU A 40 -2.28 1.30 7.31
C LEU A 40 -3.76 1.56 6.98
N ILE A 41 -4.65 1.52 7.98
CA ILE A 41 -6.08 1.84 7.77
C ILE A 41 -6.25 3.28 7.25
N LYS A 42 -5.54 4.24 7.85
CA LYS A 42 -5.59 5.65 7.42
C LYS A 42 -5.06 5.83 6.00
N ILE A 43 -3.97 5.14 5.66
CA ILE A 43 -3.37 5.15 4.32
C ILE A 43 -4.32 4.54 3.29
N GLU A 44 -4.84 3.32 3.50
CA GLU A 44 -5.77 2.67 2.55
C GLU A 44 -7.01 3.53 2.31
N ASN A 45 -7.50 4.21 3.35
CA ASN A 45 -8.68 5.07 3.25
C ASN A 45 -8.38 6.46 2.65
N GLY A 46 -7.13 6.74 2.27
CA GLY A 46 -6.70 8.02 1.71
C GLY A 46 -6.76 9.18 2.69
N ARG A 47 -6.84 8.91 4.00
CA ARG A 47 -6.87 9.95 5.05
C ARG A 47 -5.48 10.52 5.34
N VAL A 48 -4.44 9.76 5.01
CA VAL A 48 -3.04 10.13 5.23
C VAL A 48 -2.26 9.78 3.97
N LEU A 49 -1.43 10.71 3.50
CA LEU A 49 -0.48 10.45 2.44
C LEU A 49 0.57 9.46 2.95
N MET A 50 0.89 8.45 2.14
CA MET A 50 1.87 7.44 2.50
C MET A 50 3.27 8.09 2.67
N PRO A 51 3.92 7.97 3.84
CA PRO A 51 5.28 8.47 4.02
C PRO A 51 6.25 7.94 2.96
N ASP A 52 7.20 8.77 2.53
CA ASP A 52 8.19 8.43 1.48
C ASP A 52 8.92 7.12 1.75
N LYS A 53 9.26 6.83 3.02
CA LYS A 53 9.90 5.56 3.42
C LYS A 53 9.03 4.34 3.12
N ILE A 54 7.70 4.47 3.24
CA ILE A 54 6.77 3.39 2.90
C ILE A 54 6.62 3.30 1.38
N ILE A 55 6.53 4.43 0.66
CA ILE A 55 6.50 4.43 -0.81
C ILE A 55 7.73 3.69 -1.33
N GLN A 56 8.92 3.98 -0.79
CA GLN A 56 10.14 3.28 -1.14
C GLN A 56 10.04 1.78 -0.85
N LYS A 57 9.54 1.38 0.32
CA LYS A 57 9.29 -0.05 0.63
C LYS A 57 8.23 -0.68 -0.25
N VAL A 58 7.19 0.02 -0.66
CA VAL A 58 6.16 -0.48 -1.59
C VAL A 58 6.72 -0.56 -3.01
N MET A 59 7.65 0.30 -3.42
CA MET A 59 8.29 0.16 -4.73
C MET A 59 9.31 -0.98 -4.71
N THR A 60 10.12 -1.09 -3.65
CA THR A 60 11.15 -2.13 -3.51
C THR A 60 10.56 -3.51 -3.17
N ASN A 61 9.66 -3.58 -2.17
CA ASN A 61 9.01 -4.83 -1.74
C ASN A 61 7.64 -5.05 -2.41
N GLY A 62 6.96 -4.03 -2.93
CA GLY A 62 5.72 -4.22 -3.70
C GLY A 62 5.98 -4.74 -5.12
N MET A 63 7.16 -4.52 -5.69
CA MET A 63 7.66 -5.38 -6.78
C MET A 63 7.72 -6.83 -6.32
N ALA A 64 8.20 -7.13 -5.11
CA ALA A 64 8.11 -8.48 -4.55
C ALA A 64 6.65 -8.94 -4.28
N MET A 65 5.73 -8.04 -3.90
CA MET A 65 4.31 -8.37 -3.72
C MET A 65 3.63 -8.79 -5.02
N ILE A 66 3.97 -8.14 -6.14
CA ILE A 66 3.48 -8.49 -7.48
C ILE A 66 4.22 -9.72 -8.05
N LEU A 67 5.53 -9.85 -7.79
CA LEU A 67 6.37 -10.94 -8.30
C LEU A 67 6.17 -12.27 -7.55
N CYS A 68 5.79 -12.25 -6.27
CA CYS A 68 5.56 -13.48 -5.48
C CYS A 68 4.33 -14.29 -5.94
N LYS A 69 3.41 -13.73 -6.75
CA LYS A 69 2.36 -14.50 -7.43
C LYS A 69 2.82 -15.09 -8.77
N ARG A 70 4.10 -14.99 -9.12
CA ARG A 70 4.72 -15.64 -10.28
C ARG A 70 5.52 -16.88 -9.84
N ARG A 71 4.89 -17.76 -9.07
CA ARG A 71 5.26 -19.17 -9.01
C ARG A 71 4.01 -19.99 -9.32
N LYS A 72 4.03 -20.61 -10.49
CA LYS A 72 3.18 -21.75 -10.84
C LYS A 72 3.37 -22.86 -9.81
#